data_AF-A0A3M0NLC2-F1
#
_entry.id   AF-A0A3M0NLC2-F1
#
_cell.length_a   1.000
_cell.length_b   1.000
_cell.length_c   1.000
_cell.angle_alpha   90.00
_cell.angle_beta   90.00
_cell.angle_gamma   90.00
#
_symmetry.space_group_name_H-M   'P 1'
#
loop_
_entity.id
_entity.type
_entity.pdbx_description
1 polymer ?
#
loop_
_entity_poly.entity_id
_entity_poly.type
_entity_poly.pdbx_seq_one_letter_code
_entity_poly.pdbx_strand_id
1 'polypeptide(L)'
;MVKIEVAREETELIMQIKSGQTDALRKLCFLYRPLIANIKKKYHLRSYDNQDWDQDAMIICYLAVKDFDPKKGNFASYYKVRLVNHANTLLRREMAYRRKAWAKAISFEAAATKGMNPIRRPETFLPEVPLSIKLAELVNKLSILEVTALLIILGLCQSEQIIKDWQILPMTLVRARSRLLQKARLILLDSV
;
A
#
# COMPACT_ATOMS: atom_id res chain seq x y z
N MET A 1 -11.65 19.80 51.54
CA MET A 1 -13.02 19.99 51.01
C MET A 1 -13.07 19.71 49.51
N VAL A 2 -12.34 20.46 48.66
CA VAL A 2 -12.32 20.33 47.18
C VAL A 2 -12.05 18.89 46.65
N LYS A 3 -11.07 18.16 47.20
CA LYS A 3 -10.78 16.77 46.76
C LYS A 3 -11.92 15.78 47.03
N ILE A 4 -12.74 16.03 48.05
CA ILE A 4 -13.84 15.14 48.44
C ILE A 4 -15.05 15.37 47.52
N GLU A 5 -15.31 16.63 47.13
CA GLU A 5 -16.33 16.98 46.15
C GLU A 5 -16.02 16.39 44.76
N VAL A 6 -14.78 16.54 44.28
CA VAL A 6 -14.37 15.99 42.98
C VAL A 6 -14.48 14.46 42.94
N ALA A 7 -14.17 13.77 44.05
CA ALA A 7 -14.33 12.32 44.14
C ALA A 7 -15.80 11.89 44.13
N ARG A 8 -16.70 12.68 44.74
CA ARG A 8 -18.15 12.44 44.71
C ARG A 8 -18.71 12.64 43.30
N GLU A 9 -18.33 13.73 42.64
CA GLU A 9 -18.71 14.02 41.25
C GLU A 9 -18.21 12.94 40.28
N GLU A 10 -16.96 12.48 40.40
CA GLU A 10 -16.42 11.37 39.61
C GLU A 10 -17.28 10.11 39.73
N THR A 11 -17.65 9.74 40.96
CA THR A 11 -18.37 8.50 41.22
C THR A 11 -19.78 8.55 40.64
N GLU A 12 -20.47 9.70 40.75
CA GLU A 12 -21.78 9.93 40.12
C GLU A 12 -21.71 9.82 38.59
N LEU A 13 -20.73 10.47 37.97
CA LEU A 13 -20.54 10.41 36.52
C LEU A 13 -20.30 8.97 36.04
N ILE A 14 -19.50 8.19 36.78
CA ILE A 14 -19.26 6.78 36.50
C ILE A 14 -20.58 5.98 36.56
N MET A 15 -21.42 6.21 37.56
CA MET A 15 -22.73 5.53 37.67
C MET A 15 -23.66 5.92 36.53
N GLN A 16 -23.72 7.19 36.15
CA GLN A 16 -24.54 7.69 35.03
C GLN A 16 -24.12 7.09 33.68
N ILE A 17 -22.82 6.94 33.43
CA ILE A 17 -22.32 6.30 32.20
C ILE A 17 -22.65 4.81 32.21
N LYS A 18 -22.60 4.14 33.38
CA LYS A 18 -23.01 2.74 33.49
C LYS A 18 -24.49 2.55 33.17
N SER A 19 -25.36 3.47 33.60
CA SER A 19 -26.81 3.46 33.28
C SER A 19 -27.15 3.92 31.86
N GLY A 20 -26.17 4.34 31.06
CA GLY A 20 -26.34 4.65 29.64
C GLY A 20 -26.47 6.13 29.30
N GLN A 21 -26.26 7.04 30.26
CA GLN A 21 -26.28 8.47 30.00
C GLN A 21 -24.97 8.93 29.33
N THR A 22 -25.07 9.39 28.09
CA THR A 22 -23.92 9.75 27.25
C THR A 22 -23.28 11.09 27.62
N ASP A 23 -24.03 12.04 28.18
CA ASP A 23 -23.52 13.37 28.53
C ASP A 23 -22.52 13.33 29.70
N ALA A 24 -22.68 12.36 30.61
CA ALA A 24 -21.78 12.13 31.72
C ALA A 24 -20.36 11.74 31.25
N LEU A 25 -20.23 11.07 30.09
CA LEU A 25 -18.93 10.71 29.53
C LEU A 25 -18.12 11.93 29.13
N ARG A 26 -18.75 12.93 28.52
CA ARG A 26 -18.07 14.18 28.12
C ARG A 26 -17.55 14.93 29.34
N LYS A 27 -18.36 15.02 30.40
CA LYS A 27 -17.97 15.63 31.69
C LYS A 27 -16.81 14.89 32.32
N LEU A 28 -16.86 13.56 32.37
CA LEU A 28 -15.78 12.74 32.91
C LEU A 28 -14.48 12.93 32.10
N CYS A 29 -14.55 12.91 30.77
CA CYS A 29 -13.38 13.16 29.93
C CYS A 29 -12.79 14.57 30.15
N PHE A 30 -13.64 15.57 30.39
CA PHE A 30 -13.19 16.92 30.70
C PHE A 30 -12.41 16.98 32.03
N LEU A 31 -12.89 16.30 33.08
CA LEU A 31 -12.16 16.17 34.36
C LEU A 31 -10.76 15.55 34.15
N TYR A 32 -10.67 14.59 33.23
CA TYR A 32 -9.42 13.89 32.90
C TYR A 32 -8.57 14.56 31.82
N ARG A 33 -8.96 15.73 31.31
CA ARG A 33 -8.24 16.45 30.24
C ARG A 33 -6.75 16.67 30.54
N PRO A 34 -6.31 17.03 31.78
CA PRO A 34 -4.89 17.19 32.08
C PRO A 34 -4.10 15.88 31.91
N LEU A 35 -4.71 14.75 32.27
CA LEU A 35 -4.11 13.42 32.15
C LEU A 35 -4.00 13.00 30.69
N ILE A 36 -5.06 13.22 29.90
CA ILE A 36 -5.08 12.95 28.45
C ILE A 36 -4.00 13.78 27.76
N ALA A 37 -3.94 15.09 28.05
CA ALA A 37 -2.96 16.00 27.47
C ALA A 37 -1.51 15.60 27.80
N ASN A 38 -1.24 15.11 29.01
CA ASN A 38 0.09 14.63 29.39
C ASN A 38 0.51 13.39 28.58
N ILE A 39 -0.39 12.41 28.45
CA ILE A 39 -0.11 11.20 27.66
C ILE A 39 0.10 11.55 26.18
N LYS A 40 -0.76 12.38 25.61
CA LYS A 40 -0.66 12.89 24.24
C LYS A 40 0.68 13.58 23.95
N LYS A 41 1.18 14.40 24.90
CA LYS A 41 2.50 15.04 24.79
C LYS A 41 3.66 14.04 24.84
N LYS A 42 3.49 12.92 25.56
CA LYS A 42 4.54 11.91 25.71
C LYS A 42 4.67 11.01 24.48
N TYR A 43 3.58 10.76 23.76
CA TYR A 43 3.55 9.83 22.62
C TYR A 43 3.30 10.58 21.32
N HIS A 44 4.38 10.87 20.59
CA HIS A 44 4.28 11.46 19.26
C HIS A 44 4.20 10.36 18.20
N LEU A 45 3.14 10.37 17.41
CA LEU A 45 2.84 9.39 16.36
C LEU A 45 2.67 10.14 15.04
N ARG A 46 3.34 9.71 13.97
CA ARG A 46 3.42 10.47 12.71
C ARG A 46 2.05 10.71 12.05
N SER A 47 1.14 9.76 12.19
CA SER A 47 -0.18 9.77 11.54
C SER A 47 -1.31 9.90 12.55
N TYR A 48 -1.05 10.52 13.70
CA TYR A 48 -2.04 10.71 14.77
C TYR A 48 -2.10 12.17 15.14
N ASP A 49 -3.25 12.78 14.89
CA ASP A 49 -3.46 14.17 15.20
C ASP A 49 -4.12 14.38 16.57
N ASN A 50 -4.45 15.63 16.86
CA ASN A 50 -5.07 15.97 18.13
C ASN A 50 -6.48 15.39 18.28
N GLN A 51 -7.24 15.32 17.19
CA GLN A 51 -8.61 14.83 17.21
C GLN A 51 -8.64 13.31 17.39
N ASP A 52 -7.73 12.58 16.75
CA ASP A 52 -7.56 11.14 16.91
C ASP A 52 -7.33 10.78 18.39
N TRP A 53 -6.40 11.48 19.05
CA TRP A 53 -6.12 11.29 20.47
C TRP A 53 -7.34 11.55 21.37
N ASP A 54 -8.09 12.62 21.08
CA ASP A 54 -9.22 13.02 21.90
C ASP A 54 -10.40 12.03 21.73
N GLN A 55 -10.61 11.52 20.51
CA GLN A 55 -11.59 10.46 20.23
C GLN A 55 -11.25 9.16 20.95
N ASP A 56 -10.00 8.68 20.81
CA ASP A 56 -9.56 7.46 21.47
C ASP A 56 -9.65 7.56 22.99
N ALA A 57 -9.25 8.71 23.54
CA ALA A 57 -9.34 8.93 24.97
C ALA A 57 -10.79 8.77 25.45
N MET A 58 -11.75 9.36 24.73
CA MET A 58 -13.16 9.23 25.06
C MET A 58 -13.67 7.78 24.95
N ILE A 59 -13.30 7.05 23.89
CA ILE A 59 -13.66 5.62 23.71
C ILE A 59 -13.08 4.77 24.85
N ILE A 60 -11.80 4.96 25.18
CA ILE A 60 -11.11 4.22 26.23
C ILE A 60 -11.71 4.57 27.60
N CYS A 61 -12.07 5.83 27.83
CA CYS A 61 -12.74 6.27 29.05
C CYS A 61 -14.07 5.54 29.22
N TYR A 62 -14.90 5.51 28.18
CA TYR A 62 -16.17 4.79 28.17
C TYR A 62 -15.99 3.31 28.49
N LEU A 63 -15.10 2.63 27.76
CA LEU A 63 -14.81 1.22 28.00
C LEU A 63 -14.26 1.01 29.42
N ALA A 64 -13.45 1.95 29.93
CA ALA A 64 -12.87 1.83 31.26
C ALA A 64 -13.95 1.90 32.32
N VAL A 65 -14.93 2.80 32.16
CA VAL A 65 -16.07 2.92 33.06
C VAL A 65 -16.90 1.65 33.08
N LYS A 66 -17.17 1.03 31.91
CA LYS A 66 -17.95 -0.21 31.84
C LYS A 66 -17.29 -1.36 32.61
N ASP A 67 -15.97 -1.48 32.51
CA ASP A 67 -15.21 -2.57 33.17
C ASP A 67 -14.70 -2.21 34.58
N PHE A 68 -14.90 -0.97 35.04
CA PHE A 68 -14.32 -0.50 36.29
C PHE A 68 -14.99 -1.14 37.51
N ASP A 69 -14.16 -1.70 38.38
CA ASP A 69 -14.52 -2.23 39.70
C ASP A 69 -13.87 -1.38 40.81
N PRO A 70 -14.67 -0.63 41.59
CA PRO A 70 -14.16 0.21 42.68
C PRO A 70 -13.37 -0.56 43.75
N LYS A 71 -13.56 -1.88 43.88
CA LYS A 71 -12.82 -2.71 44.84
C LYS A 71 -11.36 -2.91 44.46
N LYS A 72 -11.01 -2.72 43.18
CA LYS A 72 -9.65 -2.95 42.64
C LYS A 72 -8.76 -1.71 42.65
N GLY A 73 -9.29 -0.54 43.03
CA GLY A 73 -8.53 0.71 43.12
C GLY A 73 -9.29 1.91 42.58
N ASN A 74 -8.59 3.03 42.38
CA ASN A 74 -9.19 4.26 41.88
C ASN A 74 -9.30 4.29 40.35
N PHE A 75 -10.32 5.00 39.85
CA PHE A 75 -10.57 5.09 38.41
C PHE A 75 -9.44 5.82 37.68
N ALA A 76 -8.88 6.87 38.30
CA ALA A 76 -7.80 7.67 37.72
C ALA A 76 -6.58 6.84 37.30
N SER A 77 -6.09 5.98 38.19
CA SER A 77 -4.94 5.12 37.90
C SER A 77 -5.30 4.07 36.86
N TYR A 78 -6.50 3.50 36.94
CA TYR A 78 -6.96 2.50 35.98
C TYR A 78 -7.06 3.08 34.57
N TYR A 79 -7.72 4.22 34.42
CA TYR A 79 -7.86 4.91 33.14
C TYR A 79 -6.50 5.35 32.57
N LYS A 80 -5.60 5.86 33.43
CA LYS A 80 -4.21 6.17 33.04
C LYS A 80 -3.51 4.96 32.43
N VAL A 81 -3.57 3.81 33.09
CA VAL A 81 -2.93 2.57 32.63
C VAL A 81 -3.49 2.16 31.26
N ARG A 82 -4.82 2.24 31.08
CA ARG A 82 -5.44 1.92 29.79
C ARG A 82 -4.99 2.84 28.67
N LEU A 83 -4.94 4.15 28.90
CA LEU A 83 -4.45 5.10 27.91
C LEU A 83 -2.97 4.88 27.56
N VAL A 84 -2.12 4.61 28.55
CA VAL A 84 -0.70 4.31 28.32
C VAL A 84 -0.53 3.02 27.52
N ASN A 85 -1.31 1.98 27.83
CA ASN A 85 -1.28 0.71 27.09
C ASN A 85 -1.73 0.89 25.64
N HIS A 86 -2.75 1.71 25.40
CA HIS A 86 -3.19 2.07 24.06
C HIS A 86 -2.10 2.81 23.29
N ALA A 87 -1.51 3.85 23.89
CA ALA A 87 -0.40 4.60 23.30
C ALA A 87 0.79 3.70 22.95
N ASN A 88 1.18 2.78 23.85
CA ASN A 88 2.22 1.80 23.59
C ASN A 88 1.86 0.85 22.43
N THR A 89 0.58 0.49 22.29
CA THR A 89 0.10 -0.35 21.19
C THR A 89 0.23 0.37 19.85
N LEU A 90 -0.16 1.64 19.79
CA LEU A 90 0.02 2.48 18.60
C LEU A 90 1.50 2.61 18.24
N LEU A 91 2.35 2.89 19.23
CA LEU A 91 3.80 3.03 19.03
C LEU A 91 4.44 1.73 18.52
N ARG A 92 4.09 0.58 19.10
CA ARG A 92 4.55 -0.73 18.59
C ARG A 92 4.09 -0.99 17.17
N ARG A 93 2.85 -0.58 16.83
CA ARG A 93 2.31 -0.73 15.47
C ARG A 93 3.15 0.08 14.48
N GLU A 94 3.47 1.33 14.81
CA GLU A 94 4.26 2.23 13.97
C GLU A 94 5.71 1.75 13.79
N MET A 95 6.34 1.25 14.86
CA MET A 95 7.73 0.75 14.82
C MET A 95 7.90 -0.64 14.18
N ALA A 96 6.80 -1.31 13.81
CA ALA A 96 6.85 -2.65 13.24
C ALA A 96 7.70 -2.70 11.94
N TYR A 97 8.51 -3.76 11.78
CA TYR A 97 9.46 -3.88 10.65
C TYR A 97 8.79 -3.68 9.27
N ARG A 98 7.61 -4.29 9.06
CA ARG A 98 6.83 -4.16 7.81
C ARG A 98 6.42 -2.71 7.47
N ARG A 99 6.50 -1.79 8.43
CA ARG A 99 6.13 -0.37 8.27
C ARG A 99 7.34 0.57 8.27
N LYS A 100 8.58 0.06 8.28
CA LYS A 100 9.78 0.89 8.12
C LYS A 100 9.77 1.72 6.83
N ALA A 101 9.23 1.17 5.75
CA ALA A 101 9.06 1.90 4.49
C ALA A 101 8.16 3.13 4.67
N TRP A 102 7.04 2.98 5.39
CA TRP A 102 6.14 4.08 5.72
C TRP A 102 6.83 5.14 6.57
N ALA A 103 7.56 4.74 7.61
CA ALA A 103 8.29 5.67 8.48
C ALA A 103 9.30 6.54 7.69
N LYS A 104 9.92 5.98 6.64
CA LYS A 104 10.86 6.67 5.76
C LYS A 104 10.21 7.37 4.56
N ALA A 105 8.93 7.13 4.31
CA ALA A 105 8.23 7.71 3.18
C ALA A 105 8.19 9.24 3.31
N ILE A 106 8.30 9.94 2.18
CA ILE A 106 8.12 11.39 2.08
C ILE A 106 6.90 11.67 1.20
N SER A 107 6.31 12.86 1.36
CA SER A 107 5.26 13.31 0.44
C SER A 107 5.83 13.41 -0.98
N PHE A 108 5.00 13.10 -1.97
CA PHE A 108 5.36 13.26 -3.38
C PHE A 108 5.77 14.71 -3.69
N GLU A 109 4.99 15.68 -3.20
CA GLU A 109 5.30 17.11 -3.35
C GLU A 109 6.66 17.46 -2.75
N ALA A 110 6.97 16.93 -1.56
CA ALA A 110 8.26 17.15 -0.91
C ALA A 110 9.43 16.51 -1.68
N ALA A 111 9.18 15.42 -2.40
CA ALA A 111 10.17 14.82 -3.30
C ALA A 111 10.40 15.71 -4.53
N ALA A 112 9.32 16.21 -5.14
CA ALA A 112 9.38 17.12 -6.29
C ALA A 112 10.13 18.42 -5.97
N THR A 113 9.85 19.04 -4.81
CA THR A 113 10.58 20.25 -4.36
C THR A 113 12.08 20.00 -4.16
N LYS A 114 12.47 18.77 -3.80
CA LYS A 114 13.87 18.36 -3.66
C LYS A 114 14.54 17.97 -4.98
N GLY A 115 13.86 18.18 -6.12
CA GLY A 115 14.36 17.80 -7.44
C GLY A 115 14.38 16.28 -7.67
N MET A 116 13.70 15.50 -6.84
CA MET A 116 13.55 14.06 -7.06
C MET A 116 12.40 13.83 -8.05
N ASN A 117 12.64 12.98 -9.06
CA ASN A 117 11.60 12.46 -9.95
C ASN A 117 11.32 10.98 -9.59
N PRO A 118 10.51 10.71 -8.54
CA PRO A 118 10.26 9.36 -8.05
C PRO A 118 9.41 8.52 -9.02
N ILE A 119 8.63 9.17 -9.89
CA ILE A 119 7.91 8.53 -10.98
C ILE A 119 8.78 8.65 -12.24
N ARG A 120 9.67 7.69 -12.43
CA ARG A 120 10.20 7.44 -13.78
C ARG A 120 9.13 6.65 -14.52
N ARG A 121 8.50 7.26 -15.54
CA ARG A 121 7.97 6.42 -16.63
C ARG A 121 9.15 5.55 -17.07
N PRO A 122 8.99 4.22 -17.20
CA PRO A 122 10.00 3.47 -17.93
C PRO A 122 10.16 4.21 -19.25
N GLU A 123 11.36 4.69 -19.53
CA GLU A 123 11.71 5.14 -20.87
C GLU A 123 11.48 3.91 -21.74
N THR A 124 10.27 3.76 -22.28
CA THR A 124 10.09 2.95 -23.48
C THR A 124 11.08 3.55 -24.45
N PHE A 125 12.18 2.84 -24.64
CA PHE A 125 13.15 3.11 -25.69
C PHE A 125 12.31 3.34 -26.95
N LEU A 126 12.14 4.60 -27.35
CA LEU A 126 11.53 4.91 -28.63
C LEU A 126 12.67 4.61 -29.60
N PRO A 127 12.63 3.48 -30.35
CA PRO A 127 13.69 3.22 -31.29
C PRO A 127 13.76 4.40 -32.29
N GLU A 128 14.97 4.87 -32.59
CA GLU A 128 15.19 5.98 -33.54
C GLU A 128 14.48 5.73 -34.88
N VAL A 129 14.36 4.45 -35.25
CA VAL A 129 13.52 3.97 -36.36
C VAL A 129 12.27 3.29 -35.78
N PRO A 130 11.05 3.75 -36.13
CA PRO A 130 9.82 3.06 -35.77
C PRO A 130 9.88 1.59 -36.15
N LEU A 131 9.53 0.70 -35.20
CA LEU A 131 9.51 -0.75 -35.42
C LEU A 131 8.68 -1.14 -36.66
N SER A 132 7.63 -0.38 -36.96
CA SER A 132 6.79 -0.56 -38.15
C SER A 132 7.60 -0.52 -39.46
N ILE A 133 8.60 0.36 -39.57
CA ILE A 133 9.45 0.49 -40.77
C ILE A 133 10.33 -0.75 -40.92
N LYS A 134 11.00 -1.18 -39.84
CA LYS A 134 11.84 -2.39 -39.85
C LYS A 134 11.04 -3.66 -40.12
N LEU A 135 9.82 -3.75 -39.59
CA LEU A 135 8.92 -4.87 -39.86
C LEU A 135 8.46 -4.89 -41.33
N ALA A 136 8.15 -3.72 -41.90
CA ALA A 136 7.81 -3.62 -43.32
C ALA A 136 9.00 -4.05 -44.22
N GLU A 137 10.22 -3.62 -43.90
CA GLU A 137 11.42 -4.06 -44.61
C GLU A 137 11.64 -5.57 -44.49
N LEU A 138 11.48 -6.12 -43.29
CA LEU A 138 11.59 -7.56 -43.07
C LEU A 138 10.61 -8.32 -43.94
N VAL A 139 9.32 -8.00 -43.86
CA VAL A 139 8.25 -8.69 -44.61
C VAL A 139 8.52 -8.64 -46.11
N ASN A 140 8.98 -7.49 -46.64
CA ASN A 140 9.31 -7.35 -48.06
C ASN A 140 10.50 -8.23 -48.52
N LYS A 141 11.40 -8.63 -47.61
CA LYS A 141 12.55 -9.51 -47.91
C LYS A 141 12.28 -10.99 -47.64
N LEU A 142 11.13 -11.34 -47.07
CA LEU A 142 10.76 -12.74 -46.83
C LEU A 142 10.18 -13.36 -48.11
N SER A 143 10.64 -14.56 -48.42
CA SER A 143 9.97 -15.43 -49.38
C SER A 143 8.68 -15.99 -48.79
N ILE A 144 7.79 -16.47 -49.65
CA ILE A 144 6.51 -17.07 -49.25
C ILE A 144 6.72 -18.19 -48.20
N LEU A 145 7.75 -19.03 -48.35
CA LEU A 145 8.07 -20.08 -47.38
C LEU A 145 8.59 -19.56 -46.04
N GLU A 146 9.25 -18.40 -46.03
CA GLU A 146 9.70 -17.76 -44.79
C GLU A 146 8.56 -17.02 -44.10
N VAL A 147 7.62 -16.44 -44.87
CA VAL A 147 6.36 -15.88 -44.35
C VAL A 147 5.52 -16.97 -43.71
N THR A 148 5.35 -18.13 -44.35
CA THR A 148 4.61 -19.25 -43.74
C THR A 148 5.30 -19.76 -42.47
N ALA A 149 6.64 -19.85 -42.47
CA ALA A 149 7.40 -20.16 -41.26
C ALA A 149 7.18 -19.13 -40.13
N LEU A 150 7.07 -17.84 -40.46
CA LEU A 150 6.74 -16.79 -39.51
C LEU A 150 5.32 -16.96 -38.93
N LEU A 151 4.33 -17.22 -39.80
CA LEU A 151 2.95 -17.45 -39.36
C LEU A 151 2.82 -18.68 -38.44
N ILE A 152 3.59 -19.73 -38.68
CA ILE A 152 3.67 -20.90 -37.80
C ILE A 152 4.26 -20.51 -36.43
N ILE A 153 5.36 -19.73 -36.40
CA ILE A 153 5.98 -19.26 -35.14
C ILE A 153 5.00 -18.41 -34.32
N LEU A 154 4.20 -17.58 -35.00
CA LEU A 154 3.17 -16.76 -34.37
C LEU A 154 1.94 -17.58 -33.92
N GLY A 155 1.88 -18.88 -34.21
CA GLY A 155 0.77 -19.75 -33.87
C GLY A 155 -0.48 -19.55 -34.73
N LEU A 156 -0.36 -18.84 -35.85
CA LEU A 156 -1.47 -18.54 -36.75
C LEU A 156 -1.73 -19.66 -37.77
N CYS A 157 -0.77 -20.57 -37.95
CA CYS A 157 -0.89 -21.72 -38.84
C CYS A 157 -0.27 -22.97 -38.21
N GLN A 158 -0.80 -24.14 -38.57
CA GLN A 158 -0.26 -25.44 -38.13
C GLN A 158 0.70 -26.00 -39.17
N SER A 159 1.84 -26.54 -38.73
CA SER A 159 2.90 -27.07 -39.61
C SER A 159 2.43 -28.26 -40.43
N GLU A 160 1.64 -29.15 -39.81
CA GLU A 160 1.21 -30.43 -40.38
C GLU A 160 0.26 -30.19 -41.56
N GLN A 161 -0.62 -29.19 -41.43
CA GLN A 161 -1.56 -28.81 -42.47
C GLN A 161 -0.84 -28.23 -43.69
N ILE A 162 0.14 -27.34 -43.48
CA ILE A 162 0.91 -26.73 -44.58
C ILE A 162 1.76 -27.78 -45.31
N ILE A 163 2.40 -28.69 -44.57
CA ILE A 163 3.18 -29.80 -45.15
C ILE A 163 2.31 -30.66 -46.05
N LYS A 164 1.08 -30.98 -45.60
CA LYS A 164 0.12 -31.78 -46.33
C LYS A 164 -0.42 -31.07 -47.57
N ASP A 165 -0.86 -29.82 -47.42
CA ASP A 165 -1.52 -29.06 -48.48
C ASP A 165 -0.55 -28.69 -49.61
N TRP A 166 0.69 -28.34 -49.26
CA TRP A 166 1.69 -27.89 -50.23
C TRP A 166 2.62 -29.02 -50.68
N GLN A 167 2.44 -30.24 -50.15
CA GLN A 167 3.25 -31.42 -50.44
C GLN A 167 4.76 -31.18 -50.31
N ILE A 168 5.16 -30.39 -49.30
CA ILE A 168 6.56 -30.04 -49.06
C ILE A 168 7.19 -30.93 -47.99
N LEU A 169 8.49 -31.19 -48.13
CA LEU A 169 9.23 -31.92 -47.10
C LEU A 169 9.28 -31.11 -45.78
N PRO A 170 9.14 -31.73 -44.60
CA PRO A 170 9.25 -31.04 -43.31
C PRO A 170 10.56 -30.25 -43.14
N MET A 171 11.67 -30.79 -43.67
CA MET A 171 12.97 -30.13 -43.67
C MET A 171 12.97 -28.79 -44.43
N THR A 172 12.10 -28.60 -45.40
CA THR A 172 11.97 -27.34 -46.15
C THR A 172 11.49 -26.21 -45.24
N LEU A 173 10.54 -26.49 -44.33
CA LEU A 173 10.07 -25.51 -43.34
C LEU A 173 11.13 -25.21 -42.28
N VAL A 174 11.89 -26.23 -41.84
CA VAL A 174 13.01 -26.03 -40.91
C VAL A 174 14.07 -25.10 -41.51
N ARG A 175 14.42 -25.31 -42.79
CA ARG A 175 15.36 -24.44 -43.52
C ARG A 175 14.79 -23.04 -43.76
N ALA A 176 13.50 -22.91 -44.04
CA ALA A 176 12.83 -21.62 -44.19
C ALA A 176 12.85 -20.83 -42.86
N ARG A 177 12.53 -21.50 -41.74
CA ARG A 177 12.65 -20.91 -40.39
C ARG A 177 14.06 -20.41 -40.09
N SER A 178 15.09 -21.19 -40.43
CA SER A 178 16.48 -20.78 -40.23
C SER A 178 16.81 -19.48 -41.00
N ARG A 179 16.44 -19.41 -42.28
CA ARG A 179 16.66 -18.20 -43.11
C ARG A 179 15.85 -17.00 -42.65
N LEU A 180 14.59 -17.21 -42.23
CA LEU A 180 13.75 -16.19 -41.60
C LEU A 180 14.45 -15.58 -40.39
N LEU A 181 14.96 -16.40 -39.47
CA LEU A 181 15.62 -15.91 -38.26
C LEU A 181 16.92 -15.17 -38.57
N GLN A 182 17.68 -15.60 -39.59
CA GLN A 182 18.86 -14.87 -40.05
C GLN A 182 18.49 -13.49 -40.59
N LYS A 183 17.48 -13.39 -41.47
CA LYS A 183 16.99 -12.11 -42.02
C LYS A 183 16.43 -11.19 -40.94
N ALA A 184 15.64 -11.74 -40.02
CA ALA A 184 15.08 -11.00 -38.89
C ALA A 184 16.18 -10.47 -37.98
N ARG A 185 17.23 -11.26 -37.72
CA ARG A 185 18.39 -10.82 -36.94
C ARG A 185 19.09 -9.64 -37.61
N LEU A 186 19.40 -9.75 -38.90
CA LEU A 186 20.08 -8.67 -39.62
C LEU A 186 19.24 -7.37 -39.60
N ILE A 187 17.96 -7.46 -39.96
CA ILE A 187 17.12 -6.25 -40.15
C ILE A 187 16.67 -5.64 -38.82
N LEU A 188 16.33 -6.46 -37.83
CA LEU A 188 15.80 -5.97 -36.56
C LEU A 188 16.91 -5.59 -35.57
N LEU A 189 18.06 -6.29 -35.61
CA LEU A 189 19.11 -6.21 -34.59
C LEU A 189 20.45 -5.62 -35.08
N ASP A 190 20.72 -5.44 -36.38
CA ASP A 190 21.96 -4.77 -36.85
C ASP A 190 21.93 -3.24 -36.69
N SER A 191 21.13 -2.72 -35.75
CA SER A 191 21.16 -1.31 -35.32
C SER A 191 21.80 -1.14 -33.95
N VAL A 192 22.70 -2.06 -33.59
CA VAL A 192 23.53 -2.02 -32.38
C VAL A 192 24.98 -1.94 -32.78
#